data_AF-A0A8J2WCK6-F1
#
_entry.id   AF-A0A8J2WCK6-F1
#
_cell.length_a   1.000
_cell.length_b   1.000
_cell.length_c   1.000
_cell.angle_alpha   90.00
_cell.angle_beta   90.00
_cell.angle_gamma   90.00
#
_symmetry.space_group_name_H-M   'P 1'
#
loop_
_entity.id
_entity.type
_entity.pdbx_description
1 polymer ?
#
loop_
_entity_poly.entity_id
_entity_poly.type
_entity_poly.pdbx_seq_one_letter_code
_entity_poly.pdbx_strand_id
1 'polypeptide(L)'
;MSDADVLLSEKSELPVCVDNLLDQRDYQYVNWATSSTKDRLVSKTHPHYSCQLIGYTVNRAVTCFDYLSQFQVNTRNVTTKPNGKSSKLHFVFMGDSRMRQQFFYFLKNIHFRLIQYTKLIPDYDRITNPMEVPRNVVPFHHGDVDVDSSVLNLRVSFKWKPVINDTVVEMIQNWTTSNHRPHLILLSMEIYHMLQEFGADFQQYKKKLRDFAPILGRLAGVSRVIWLNQYPSVELYGDTDAKNTDIHTQKIFQYNEAVRREFKNFNSIRIWDSSNPLIEEYVRSCQMHSEREYPNPFFIKNGKDPFINCKPYVNCLDYIHTGYVALSQAIQLLYNDICNSQMYAGMLT
;
A
#
# COMPACT_ATOMS: atom_id res chain seq x y z
N MET A 1 -48.59 2.66 20.96
CA MET A 1 -48.08 2.55 19.57
C MET A 1 -47.03 3.64 19.44
N SER A 2 -45.79 3.22 19.24
CA SER A 2 -44.58 4.03 19.38
C SER A 2 -44.30 4.89 18.16
N ASP A 3 -43.82 6.11 18.43
CA ASP A 3 -43.24 7.07 17.50
C ASP A 3 -42.04 6.50 16.73
N ALA A 4 -42.29 5.81 15.64
CA ALA A 4 -41.25 5.31 14.74
C ALA A 4 -41.71 5.37 13.29
N ASP A 5 -42.11 6.55 12.81
CA ASP A 5 -42.42 6.72 11.38
C ASP A 5 -42.37 8.18 10.90
N VAL A 6 -41.38 8.97 11.34
CA VAL A 6 -41.03 10.22 10.64
C VAL A 6 -39.54 10.50 10.82
N LEU A 7 -38.70 10.00 9.89
CA LEU A 7 -37.42 10.60 9.46
C LEU A 7 -36.80 9.76 8.32
N LEU A 8 -37.57 9.52 7.26
CA LEU A 8 -37.01 9.31 5.92
C LEU A 8 -36.81 10.70 5.30
N SER A 9 -35.73 11.37 5.71
CA SER A 9 -35.30 12.67 5.19
C SER A 9 -34.07 12.44 4.31
N GLU A 10 -34.24 12.78 3.03
CA GLU A 10 -33.24 13.10 1.99
C GLU A 10 -32.00 12.20 1.86
N LYS A 11 -31.89 11.52 0.72
CA LYS A 11 -30.62 10.99 0.19
C LYS A 11 -29.65 12.16 -0.07
N SER A 12 -28.95 12.65 0.95
CA SER A 12 -27.74 13.43 0.71
C SER A 12 -26.65 12.44 0.29
N GLU A 13 -26.24 12.47 -0.98
CA GLU A 13 -25.07 11.69 -1.43
C GLU A 13 -23.87 12.09 -0.56
N LEU A 14 -23.28 11.12 0.14
CA LEU A 14 -22.14 11.38 1.02
C LEU A 14 -20.98 11.95 0.19
N PRO A 15 -20.22 12.93 0.72
CA PRO A 15 -19.05 13.46 0.01
C PRO A 15 -18.03 12.35 -0.25
N VAL A 16 -17.26 12.47 -1.33
CA VAL A 16 -16.14 11.55 -1.60
C VAL A 16 -15.10 11.70 -0.51
N CYS A 17 -14.56 10.59 -0.03
CA CYS A 17 -13.49 10.62 0.96
C CYS A 17 -12.24 11.28 0.35
N VAL A 18 -11.95 12.52 0.75
CA VAL A 18 -10.78 13.30 0.35
C VAL A 18 -9.88 13.51 1.55
N ASP A 19 -8.61 13.14 1.40
CA ASP A 19 -7.59 13.18 2.45
C ASP A 19 -7.92 12.36 3.71
N ASN A 20 -6.89 12.07 4.50
CA ASN A 20 -7.02 11.46 5.84
C ASN A 20 -7.76 10.12 6.00
N LEU A 21 -8.06 9.38 4.92
CA LEU A 21 -8.51 7.97 5.01
C LEU A 21 -7.52 7.08 5.78
N LEU A 22 -6.25 7.53 5.87
CA LEU A 22 -5.10 6.87 6.50
C LEU A 22 -4.88 7.21 7.96
N ASP A 23 -5.53 8.25 8.47
CA ASP A 23 -5.39 8.63 9.87
C ASP A 23 -6.54 8.01 10.67
N GLN A 24 -6.32 6.80 11.19
CA GLN A 24 -7.29 6.08 12.03
C GLN A 24 -7.62 6.79 13.34
N ARG A 25 -6.97 7.92 13.67
CA ARG A 25 -7.36 8.73 14.85
C ARG A 25 -8.80 9.22 14.74
N ASP A 26 -9.31 9.41 13.52
CA ASP A 26 -10.61 10.04 13.28
C ASP A 26 -11.66 9.13 12.60
N TYR A 27 -11.36 7.87 12.26
CA TYR A 27 -12.29 7.02 11.48
C TYR A 27 -12.40 5.59 12.03
N GLN A 28 -13.59 5.18 12.49
CA GLN A 28 -13.93 3.79 12.82
C GLN A 28 -14.80 3.18 11.70
N TYR A 29 -14.36 2.08 11.08
CA TYR A 29 -15.13 1.38 10.04
C TYR A 29 -16.04 0.29 10.65
N VAL A 30 -17.25 0.07 10.12
CA VAL A 30 -18.21 -0.94 10.63
C VAL A 30 -18.00 -2.32 10.01
N ASN A 31 -18.23 -3.36 10.82
CA ASN A 31 -18.29 -4.77 10.44
C ASN A 31 -19.28 -5.08 9.30
N TRP A 32 -18.79 -5.91 8.39
CA TRP A 32 -19.27 -6.38 7.09
C TRP A 32 -20.70 -6.95 6.99
N ALA A 33 -21.34 -7.35 8.10
CA ALA A 33 -22.27 -8.48 8.05
C ALA A 33 -23.70 -8.22 7.52
N THR A 34 -24.19 -6.98 7.35
CA THR A 34 -25.65 -6.78 7.19
C THR A 34 -26.18 -5.77 6.16
N SER A 35 -25.36 -5.07 5.35
CA SER A 35 -25.89 -4.04 4.43
C SER A 35 -25.66 -4.27 2.93
N SER A 36 -26.58 -3.69 2.14
CA SER A 36 -26.64 -3.76 0.68
C SER A 36 -25.35 -3.26 0.02
N THR A 37 -25.06 -3.75 -1.18
CA THR A 37 -23.76 -3.61 -1.88
C THR A 37 -23.29 -2.17 -2.15
N LYS A 38 -24.11 -1.14 -1.92
CA LYS A 38 -23.79 0.26 -2.20
C LYS A 38 -23.30 1.05 -0.99
N ASP A 39 -23.49 0.55 0.24
CA ASP A 39 -23.23 1.29 1.50
C ASP A 39 -22.00 0.76 2.26
N ARG A 40 -21.13 0.00 1.59
CA ARG A 40 -20.15 -0.89 2.24
C ARG A 40 -18.88 -0.19 2.75
N LEU A 41 -18.79 1.13 2.64
CA LEU A 41 -17.56 1.88 2.92
C LEU A 41 -17.89 3.28 3.48
N VAL A 42 -18.59 3.32 4.61
CA VAL A 42 -18.94 4.55 5.33
C VAL A 42 -18.20 4.57 6.68
N SER A 43 -17.55 5.69 7.00
CA SER A 43 -16.96 5.92 8.33
C SER A 43 -18.05 6.11 9.40
N LYS A 44 -17.83 5.63 10.63
CA LYS A 44 -18.72 5.86 11.79
C LYS A 44 -18.70 7.28 12.38
N THR A 45 -17.83 8.18 11.93
CA THR A 45 -17.89 9.52 12.51
C THR A 45 -19.23 10.17 12.17
N HIS A 46 -19.70 11.05 13.06
CA HIS A 46 -20.96 11.80 12.99
C HIS A 46 -21.40 12.06 11.53
N PRO A 47 -22.70 12.12 11.16
CA PRO A 47 -23.15 12.27 9.76
C PRO A 47 -22.42 13.33 8.90
N HIS A 48 -21.80 14.33 9.54
CA HIS A 48 -20.91 15.34 8.96
C HIS A 48 -19.47 14.88 8.58
N TYR A 49 -19.06 13.65 8.90
CA TYR A 49 -17.73 13.08 8.64
C TYR A 49 -17.78 11.76 7.87
N SER A 50 -18.99 11.26 7.60
CA SER A 50 -19.21 10.12 6.72
C SER A 50 -18.89 10.53 5.29
N CYS A 51 -18.04 9.74 4.64
CA CYS A 51 -17.68 9.93 3.24
C CYS A 51 -17.79 8.61 2.49
N GLN A 52 -17.93 8.68 1.17
CA GLN A 52 -18.00 7.53 0.29
C GLN A 52 -16.64 7.24 -0.35
N LEU A 53 -16.18 5.98 -0.25
CA LEU A 53 -15.05 5.49 -1.01
C LEU A 53 -15.42 5.20 -2.46
N ILE A 54 -14.48 5.49 -3.36
CA ILE A 54 -14.62 5.31 -4.80
C ILE A 54 -14.02 3.97 -5.22
N GLY A 55 -14.79 3.19 -5.98
CA GLY A 55 -14.24 2.07 -6.73
C GLY A 55 -13.45 2.59 -7.94
N TYR A 56 -12.13 2.42 -7.91
CA TYR A 56 -11.27 2.77 -9.03
C TYR A 56 -11.42 1.72 -10.14
N THR A 57 -11.63 2.21 -11.36
CA THR A 57 -11.51 1.48 -12.64
C THR A 57 -10.21 1.88 -13.33
N VAL A 58 -9.74 1.13 -14.35
CA VAL A 58 -8.54 1.55 -15.12
C VAL A 58 -8.66 2.97 -15.60
N ASN A 59 -9.81 3.32 -16.17
CA ASN A 59 -10.07 4.68 -16.63
C ASN A 59 -9.90 5.71 -15.50
N ARG A 60 -10.48 5.46 -14.31
CA ARG A 60 -10.36 6.40 -13.17
C ARG A 60 -8.91 6.55 -12.67
N ALA A 61 -8.14 5.47 -12.64
CA ALA A 61 -6.74 5.55 -12.23
C ALA A 61 -5.88 6.29 -13.26
N VAL A 62 -6.10 6.06 -14.55
CA VAL A 62 -5.43 6.81 -15.62
C VAL A 62 -5.78 8.30 -15.51
N THR A 63 -7.06 8.63 -15.38
CA THR A 63 -7.50 10.02 -15.15
C THR A 63 -6.83 10.63 -13.92
N CYS A 64 -6.75 9.90 -12.81
CA CYS A 64 -6.02 10.36 -11.62
C CYS A 64 -4.56 10.68 -11.93
N PHE A 65 -3.86 9.82 -12.67
CA PHE A 65 -2.46 10.05 -13.01
C PHE A 65 -2.29 11.24 -13.95
N ASP A 66 -3.23 11.48 -14.86
CA ASP A 66 -3.24 12.68 -15.68
C ASP A 66 -3.35 13.95 -14.80
N TYR A 67 -4.24 13.95 -13.80
CA TYR A 67 -4.35 15.05 -12.83
C TYR A 67 -3.06 15.23 -12.01
N LEU A 68 -2.47 14.15 -11.50
CA LEU A 68 -1.21 14.20 -10.74
C LEU A 68 -0.05 14.77 -11.58
N SER A 69 0.03 14.36 -12.85
CA SER A 69 1.03 14.84 -13.81
C SER A 69 0.85 16.34 -14.11
N GLN A 70 -0.39 16.80 -14.31
CA GLN A 70 -0.70 18.21 -14.55
C GLN A 70 -0.41 19.10 -13.34
N PHE A 71 -0.81 18.67 -12.14
CA PHE A 71 -0.54 19.40 -10.89
C PHE A 71 0.98 19.64 -10.70
N GLN A 72 1.78 18.64 -11.05
CA GLN A 72 3.22 18.73 -11.00
C GLN A 72 3.80 19.74 -12.01
N VAL A 73 3.30 19.75 -13.25
CA VAL A 73 3.74 20.72 -14.25
C VAL A 73 3.42 22.14 -13.78
N ASN A 74 2.24 22.36 -13.21
CA ASN A 74 1.82 23.67 -12.74
C ASN A 74 2.67 24.17 -11.56
N THR A 75 2.97 23.31 -10.58
CA THR A 75 3.84 23.68 -9.44
C THR A 75 5.28 23.98 -9.87
N ARG A 76 5.79 23.30 -10.91
CA ARG A 76 7.14 23.56 -11.47
C ARG A 76 7.20 24.81 -12.35
N ASN A 77 6.15 25.11 -13.11
CA ASN A 77 6.11 26.30 -13.96
C ASN A 77 6.01 27.60 -13.15
N VAL A 78 5.45 27.54 -11.93
CA VAL A 78 5.49 28.66 -10.98
C VAL A 78 6.91 28.92 -10.46
N THR A 79 7.79 27.91 -10.47
CA THR A 79 9.15 27.99 -9.90
C THR A 79 10.28 28.03 -10.93
N THR A 80 10.06 27.67 -12.21
CA THR A 80 11.09 27.67 -13.26
C THR A 80 10.54 27.89 -14.70
N LYS A 81 11.36 28.49 -15.58
CA LYS A 81 11.02 28.83 -16.99
C LYS A 81 10.58 27.59 -17.84
N PRO A 82 9.71 27.78 -18.85
CA PRO A 82 8.82 26.75 -19.41
C PRO A 82 9.44 25.88 -20.54
N ASN A 83 10.70 25.45 -20.41
CA ASN A 83 11.38 24.70 -21.49
C ASN A 83 11.65 23.20 -21.18
N GLY A 84 10.96 22.62 -20.19
CA GLY A 84 11.16 21.22 -19.81
C GLY A 84 10.02 20.30 -20.21
N LYS A 85 10.33 19.22 -20.93
CA LYS A 85 9.45 18.05 -21.11
C LYS A 85 8.85 17.64 -19.76
N SER A 86 7.53 17.41 -19.69
CA SER A 86 6.86 16.97 -18.46
C SER A 86 7.60 15.77 -17.86
N SER A 87 8.07 15.90 -16.62
CA SER A 87 8.82 14.84 -15.96
C SER A 87 7.90 13.68 -15.63
N LYS A 88 8.32 12.48 -16.03
CA LYS A 88 7.63 11.21 -15.78
C LYS A 88 7.21 11.07 -14.31
N LEU A 89 5.94 10.75 -14.06
CA LEU A 89 5.46 10.37 -12.74
C LEU A 89 6.22 9.14 -12.26
N HIS A 90 6.63 9.12 -11.00
CA HIS A 90 7.49 8.08 -10.45
C HIS A 90 7.03 7.69 -9.07
N PHE A 91 6.49 6.47 -8.94
CA PHE A 91 6.06 5.89 -7.69
C PHE A 91 7.04 4.80 -7.26
N VAL A 92 7.41 4.77 -5.99
CA VAL A 92 8.32 3.78 -5.41
C VAL A 92 7.60 3.02 -4.31
N PHE A 93 7.66 1.70 -4.39
CA PHE A 93 7.31 0.74 -3.34
C PHE A 93 8.63 0.21 -2.78
N MET A 94 8.93 0.46 -1.51
CA MET A 94 10.24 0.13 -0.92
C MET A 94 10.09 -0.69 0.35
N GLY A 95 10.74 -1.84 0.42
CA GLY A 95 10.64 -2.67 1.63
C GLY A 95 10.98 -4.12 1.41
N ASP A 96 10.29 -4.95 2.19
CA ASP A 96 10.35 -6.41 2.15
C ASP A 96 9.35 -7.03 1.17
N SER A 97 9.11 -8.33 1.32
CA SER A 97 8.21 -9.12 0.49
C SER A 97 6.75 -8.67 0.55
N ARG A 98 6.30 -8.02 1.63
CA ARG A 98 4.95 -7.46 1.72
C ARG A 98 4.81 -6.24 0.83
N MET A 99 5.82 -5.37 0.84
CA MET A 99 5.82 -4.20 -0.06
C MET A 99 5.93 -4.63 -1.53
N ARG A 100 6.65 -5.72 -1.80
CA ARG A 100 6.68 -6.36 -3.13
C ARG A 100 5.30 -6.84 -3.57
N GLN A 101 4.49 -7.39 -2.67
CA GLN A 101 3.10 -7.72 -2.99
C GLN A 101 2.32 -6.45 -3.32
N GLN A 102 2.37 -5.39 -2.52
CA GLN A 102 1.68 -4.12 -2.83
C GLN A 102 2.05 -3.61 -4.24
N PHE A 103 3.33 -3.62 -4.59
CA PHE A 103 3.82 -3.24 -5.92
C PHE A 103 3.19 -4.05 -7.05
N PHE A 104 3.23 -5.39 -6.98
CA PHE A 104 2.67 -6.22 -8.04
C PHE A 104 1.15 -6.08 -8.14
N TYR A 105 0.46 -5.90 -7.00
CA TYR A 105 -0.97 -5.71 -6.98
C TYR A 105 -1.38 -4.35 -7.53
N PHE A 106 -0.60 -3.30 -7.28
CA PHE A 106 -0.78 -1.98 -7.87
C PHE A 106 -0.69 -2.02 -9.40
N LEU A 107 0.28 -2.78 -9.95
CA LEU A 107 0.42 -2.98 -11.39
C LEU A 107 -0.68 -3.85 -12.01
N LYS A 108 -1.17 -4.86 -11.27
CA LYS A 108 -2.10 -5.88 -11.77
C LYS A 108 -3.57 -5.45 -11.70
N ASN A 109 -3.99 -4.70 -10.68
CA ASN A 109 -5.41 -4.54 -10.36
C ASN A 109 -5.97 -3.21 -10.81
N ILE A 110 -6.95 -3.24 -11.74
CA ILE A 110 -8.16 -2.41 -11.59
C ILE A 110 -9.45 -3.07 -12.17
N HIS A 111 -9.94 -4.15 -11.57
CA HIS A 111 -11.40 -4.45 -11.46
C HIS A 111 -11.65 -5.68 -10.57
N PHE A 112 -12.62 -5.61 -9.66
CA PHE A 112 -13.23 -6.77 -8.98
C PHE A 112 -14.66 -6.93 -9.49
N ARG A 113 -14.81 -7.61 -10.63
CA ARG A 113 -16.02 -8.29 -11.06
C ARG A 113 -15.66 -9.16 -12.27
N LEU A 114 -16.18 -10.38 -12.23
CA LEU A 114 -15.99 -11.48 -13.18
C LEU A 114 -15.84 -10.98 -14.64
N ILE A 115 -14.78 -11.46 -15.31
CA ILE A 115 -14.56 -11.53 -16.78
C ILE A 115 -13.50 -10.60 -17.42
N GLN A 116 -12.88 -9.63 -16.74
CA GLN A 116 -11.78 -8.88 -17.38
C GLN A 116 -10.64 -8.45 -16.43
N TYR A 117 -9.46 -9.04 -16.62
CA TYR A 117 -8.20 -8.61 -16.00
C TYR A 117 -7.62 -7.44 -16.79
N THR A 118 -8.03 -6.21 -16.48
CA THR A 118 -7.43 -5.03 -17.11
C THR A 118 -6.20 -4.61 -16.30
N LYS A 119 -5.02 -4.76 -16.91
CA LYS A 119 -3.73 -4.30 -16.35
C LYS A 119 -3.71 -2.76 -16.36
N LEU A 120 -3.14 -2.15 -15.33
CA LEU A 120 -2.94 -0.69 -15.31
C LEU A 120 -2.03 -0.26 -16.46
N ILE A 121 -0.92 -0.98 -16.65
CA ILE A 121 0.00 -0.81 -17.77
C ILE A 121 -0.14 -2.04 -18.68
N PRO A 122 -0.66 -1.87 -19.91
CA PRO A 122 -0.80 -2.98 -20.85
C PRO A 122 0.56 -3.47 -21.34
N ASP A 123 0.65 -4.74 -21.75
CA ASP A 123 1.94 -5.38 -22.07
C ASP A 123 2.71 -4.68 -23.20
N TYR A 124 2.01 -4.11 -24.19
CA TYR A 124 2.63 -3.40 -25.31
C TYR A 124 3.32 -2.07 -24.91
N ASP A 125 2.98 -1.50 -23.75
CA ASP A 125 3.55 -0.25 -23.23
C ASP A 125 4.45 -0.51 -22.00
N ARG A 126 4.47 -1.74 -21.49
CA ARG A 126 5.19 -2.11 -20.28
C ARG A 126 6.65 -2.43 -20.58
N ILE A 127 7.56 -1.60 -20.07
CA ILE A 127 9.00 -1.87 -20.07
C ILE A 127 9.42 -2.24 -18.65
N THR A 128 9.89 -3.47 -18.43
CA THR A 128 10.32 -3.94 -17.08
C THR A 128 11.84 -4.09 -17.05
N ASN A 129 12.49 -3.55 -16.02
CA ASN A 129 13.92 -3.64 -15.80
C ASN A 129 14.26 -4.06 -14.35
N PRO A 130 15.01 -5.15 -14.13
CA PRO A 130 15.42 -6.12 -15.13
C PRO A 130 14.19 -6.87 -15.68
N MET A 131 14.26 -7.31 -16.95
CA MET A 131 13.17 -8.07 -17.58
C MET A 131 12.87 -9.38 -16.83
N GLU A 132 13.90 -9.97 -16.24
CA GLU A 132 13.80 -11.07 -15.29
C GLU A 132 14.63 -10.75 -14.04
N VAL A 133 14.06 -10.95 -12.85
CA VAL A 133 14.86 -10.97 -11.61
C VAL A 133 15.49 -12.36 -11.52
N PRO A 134 16.83 -12.49 -11.62
CA PRO A 134 17.50 -13.80 -11.71
C PRO A 134 17.03 -14.74 -10.59
N ARG A 135 16.55 -15.94 -10.97
CA ARG A 135 15.98 -16.92 -10.02
C ARG A 135 16.98 -17.56 -9.05
N ASN A 136 18.28 -17.24 -9.14
CA ASN A 136 19.33 -18.13 -8.67
C ASN A 136 20.29 -17.51 -7.65
N VAL A 137 19.91 -16.42 -6.97
CA VAL A 137 20.75 -15.85 -5.88
C VAL A 137 20.08 -15.98 -4.51
N VAL A 138 18.74 -16.05 -4.44
CA VAL A 138 17.95 -16.34 -3.22
C VAL A 138 16.64 -17.03 -3.62
N PRO A 139 16.03 -17.95 -2.86
CA PRO A 139 14.86 -18.76 -3.27
C PRO A 139 13.57 -18.00 -3.64
N PHE A 140 13.57 -16.68 -3.63
CA PHE A 140 12.45 -15.83 -3.99
C PHE A 140 13.00 -14.56 -4.63
N HIS A 141 12.32 -13.98 -5.63
CA HIS A 141 12.76 -12.80 -6.39
C HIS A 141 12.96 -11.55 -5.50
N HIS A 142 14.08 -11.47 -4.78
CA HIS A 142 14.47 -10.40 -3.85
C HIS A 142 15.43 -9.43 -4.55
N GLY A 143 14.88 -8.61 -5.44
CA GLY A 143 15.64 -7.63 -6.20
C GLY A 143 14.83 -6.39 -6.54
N ASP A 144 15.53 -5.33 -6.90
CA ASP A 144 14.92 -4.09 -7.37
C ASP A 144 14.30 -4.32 -8.77
N VAL A 145 13.12 -3.76 -9.00
CA VAL A 145 12.39 -3.86 -10.28
C VAL A 145 11.80 -2.50 -10.63
N ASP A 146 11.98 -2.06 -11.86
CA ASP A 146 11.37 -0.84 -12.39
C ASP A 146 10.43 -1.23 -13.54
N VAL A 147 9.23 -0.63 -13.56
CA VAL A 147 8.25 -0.76 -14.62
C VAL A 147 7.94 0.63 -15.18
N ASP A 148 8.29 0.85 -16.43
CA ASP A 148 8.08 2.09 -17.16
C ASP A 148 6.91 1.94 -18.16
N SER A 149 6.14 3.01 -18.30
CA SER A 149 5.08 3.22 -19.29
C SER A 149 5.32 4.56 -19.97
N SER A 150 5.40 4.55 -21.30
CA SER A 150 5.57 5.78 -22.07
C SER A 150 4.23 6.44 -22.33
N VAL A 151 3.17 5.65 -22.53
CA VAL A 151 1.81 6.14 -22.76
C VAL A 151 1.26 6.87 -21.54
N LEU A 152 1.43 6.31 -20.33
CA LEU A 152 0.97 6.96 -19.09
C LEU A 152 1.99 7.96 -18.52
N ASN A 153 3.15 8.12 -19.17
CA ASN A 153 4.30 8.86 -18.63
C ASN A 153 4.55 8.52 -17.16
N LEU A 154 4.59 7.21 -16.85
CA LEU A 154 4.63 6.67 -15.49
C LEU A 154 5.81 5.69 -15.33
N ARG A 155 6.47 5.77 -14.18
CA ARG A 155 7.40 4.77 -13.67
C ARG A 155 6.90 4.28 -12.33
N VAL A 156 6.85 2.97 -12.14
CA VAL A 156 6.58 2.32 -10.86
C VAL A 156 7.76 1.43 -10.53
N SER A 157 8.38 1.67 -9.38
CA SER A 157 9.57 0.96 -8.92
C SER A 157 9.27 0.16 -7.67
N PHE A 158 9.77 -1.06 -7.60
CA PHE A 158 9.98 -1.80 -6.37
C PHE A 158 11.46 -1.76 -5.99
N LYS A 159 11.78 -1.38 -4.75
CA LYS A 159 13.14 -1.42 -4.21
C LYS A 159 13.17 -2.38 -3.01
N TRP A 160 13.90 -3.48 -3.16
CA TRP A 160 14.11 -4.46 -2.09
C TRP A 160 15.06 -3.87 -1.04
N LYS A 161 14.48 -3.42 0.07
CA LYS A 161 15.17 -2.75 1.18
C LYS A 161 14.47 -3.15 2.48
N PRO A 162 14.64 -4.41 2.93
CA PRO A 162 13.83 -4.94 4.01
C PRO A 162 14.20 -4.39 5.40
N VAL A 163 15.38 -3.79 5.54
CA VAL A 163 15.87 -3.19 6.78
C VAL A 163 16.33 -1.75 6.57
N ILE A 164 16.26 -0.95 7.63
CA ILE A 164 16.83 0.39 7.70
C ILE A 164 18.34 0.23 7.92
N ASN A 165 19.11 0.66 6.94
CA ASN A 165 20.58 0.64 6.93
C ASN A 165 21.13 1.88 6.19
N ASP A 166 22.45 2.00 6.15
CA ASP A 166 23.12 3.16 5.56
C ASP A 166 22.79 3.34 4.07
N THR A 167 22.62 2.25 3.33
CA THR A 167 22.22 2.30 1.91
C THR A 167 20.83 2.92 1.72
N VAL A 168 19.86 2.58 2.58
CA VAL A 168 18.52 3.20 2.56
C VAL A 168 18.61 4.68 2.92
N VAL A 169 19.39 5.00 3.95
CA VAL A 169 19.61 6.38 4.41
C VAL A 169 20.19 7.24 3.29
N GLU A 170 21.27 6.79 2.65
CA GLU A 170 21.92 7.48 1.54
C GLU A 170 20.98 7.65 0.35
N MET A 171 20.24 6.60 -0.02
CA MET A 171 19.27 6.64 -1.12
C MET A 171 18.21 7.72 -0.89
N ILE A 172 17.64 7.80 0.32
CA ILE A 172 16.61 8.79 0.65
C ILE A 172 17.20 10.19 0.73
N GLN A 173 18.40 10.35 1.30
CA GLN A 173 19.10 11.64 1.31
C GLN A 173 19.31 12.16 -0.11
N ASN A 174 19.76 11.31 -1.04
CA ASN A 174 19.93 11.67 -2.45
C ASN A 174 18.61 12.11 -3.10
N TRP A 175 17.47 11.51 -2.73
CA TRP A 175 16.16 11.94 -3.21
C TRP A 175 15.69 13.28 -2.65
N THR A 176 16.17 13.71 -1.48
CA THR A 176 15.80 15.03 -0.94
C THR A 176 16.31 16.20 -1.80
N THR A 177 17.39 15.99 -2.56
CA THR A 177 18.02 17.02 -3.40
C THR A 177 17.89 16.75 -4.89
N SER A 178 17.61 15.52 -5.31
CA SER A 178 17.56 15.12 -6.73
C SER A 178 16.38 15.73 -7.51
N ASN A 179 16.63 16.14 -8.76
CA ASN A 179 15.56 16.52 -9.70
C ASN A 179 14.74 15.31 -10.21
N HIS A 180 15.25 14.10 -10.00
CA HIS A 180 14.62 12.82 -10.39
C HIS A 180 14.05 12.06 -9.18
N ARG A 181 13.71 12.77 -8.10
CA ARG A 181 13.11 12.16 -6.91
C ARG A 181 11.75 11.53 -7.23
N PRO A 182 11.35 10.45 -6.53
CA PRO A 182 10.01 9.91 -6.66
C PRO A 182 8.95 10.89 -6.17
N HIS A 183 7.77 10.82 -6.77
CA HIS A 183 6.61 11.66 -6.44
C HIS A 183 5.86 11.05 -5.26
N LEU A 184 5.75 9.72 -5.25
CA LEU A 184 5.16 8.93 -4.19
C LEU A 184 6.16 7.87 -3.77
N ILE A 185 6.38 7.75 -2.46
CA ILE A 185 7.13 6.66 -1.86
C ILE A 185 6.20 5.99 -0.86
N LEU A 186 5.88 4.73 -1.11
CA LEU A 186 5.24 3.83 -0.17
C LEU A 186 6.31 2.89 0.38
N LEU A 187 6.53 2.90 1.70
CA LEU A 187 7.60 2.11 2.32
C LEU A 187 7.18 1.36 3.58
N SER A 188 7.83 0.22 3.82
CA SER A 188 7.70 -0.62 5.02
C SER A 188 8.97 -1.42 5.23
N MET A 189 9.45 -1.49 6.47
CA MET A 189 10.72 -2.14 6.81
C MET A 189 10.72 -2.63 8.26
N GLU A 190 9.67 -3.33 8.71
CA GLU A 190 9.52 -3.77 10.10
C GLU A 190 9.90 -5.24 10.30
N ILE A 191 9.39 -6.12 9.44
CA ILE A 191 9.44 -7.59 9.64
C ILE A 191 10.87 -8.07 9.83
N TYR A 192 11.78 -7.62 8.97
CA TYR A 192 13.14 -8.14 8.99
C TYR A 192 13.89 -7.71 10.25
N HIS A 193 13.59 -6.56 10.87
CA HIS A 193 14.19 -6.20 12.16
C HIS A 193 13.60 -6.99 13.34
N MET A 194 12.57 -7.81 13.13
CA MET A 194 12.05 -8.73 14.13
C MET A 194 12.72 -10.10 14.07
N LEU A 195 13.39 -10.46 12.97
CA LEU A 195 14.01 -11.77 12.79
C LEU A 195 15.38 -11.85 13.48
N GLN A 196 15.72 -12.99 14.08
CA GLN A 196 17.00 -13.18 14.77
C GLN A 196 18.21 -12.96 13.87
N GLU A 197 18.13 -13.36 12.59
CA GLU A 197 19.22 -13.20 11.62
C GLU A 197 19.59 -11.72 11.38
N PHE A 198 18.71 -10.79 11.71
CA PHE A 198 18.95 -9.34 11.67
C PHE A 198 19.07 -8.72 13.07
N GLY A 199 19.28 -9.54 14.10
CA GLY A 199 19.55 -9.15 15.49
C GLY A 199 18.31 -9.08 16.39
N ALA A 200 17.09 -9.01 15.83
CA ALA A 200 15.83 -8.95 16.58
C ALA A 200 15.80 -7.94 17.76
N ASP A 201 16.61 -6.87 17.69
CA ASP A 201 16.79 -5.91 18.78
C ASP A 201 15.86 -4.71 18.62
N PHE A 202 14.82 -4.66 19.46
CA PHE A 202 13.85 -3.57 19.46
C PHE A 202 14.46 -2.21 19.82
N GLN A 203 15.46 -2.13 20.70
CA GLN A 203 16.10 -0.85 21.05
C GLN A 203 16.97 -0.36 19.89
N GLN A 204 17.66 -1.27 19.21
CA GLN A 204 18.39 -0.94 18.00
C GLN A 204 17.44 -0.45 16.89
N TYR A 205 16.31 -1.13 16.69
CA TYR A 205 15.28 -0.69 15.74
C TYR A 205 14.76 0.72 16.07
N LYS A 206 14.43 0.99 17.34
CA LYS A 206 14.02 2.33 17.78
C LYS A 206 15.08 3.39 17.51
N LYS A 207 16.35 3.09 17.79
CA LYS A 207 17.46 4.01 17.48
C LYS A 207 17.52 4.29 15.98
N LYS A 208 17.46 3.26 15.15
CA LYS A 208 17.43 3.41 13.68
C LYS A 208 16.25 4.24 13.20
N LEU A 209 15.06 4.04 13.75
CA LEU A 209 13.89 4.87 13.43
C LEU A 209 14.10 6.33 13.81
N ARG A 210 14.63 6.59 15.01
CA ARG A 210 14.91 7.96 15.48
C ARG A 210 15.89 8.69 14.56
N ASP A 211 16.96 8.00 14.15
CA ASP A 211 17.97 8.57 13.26
C ASP A 211 17.42 8.76 11.83
N PHE A 212 16.53 7.86 11.40
CA PHE A 212 15.93 7.86 10.08
C PHE A 212 14.78 8.86 9.90
N ALA A 213 13.99 9.11 10.95
CA ALA A 213 12.79 9.95 10.88
C ALA A 213 13.06 11.38 10.35
N PRO A 214 14.11 12.10 10.79
CA PRO A 214 14.43 13.42 10.24
C PRO A 214 14.79 13.39 8.75
N ILE A 215 15.44 12.33 8.29
CA ILE A 215 15.82 12.16 6.88
C ILE A 215 14.55 11.92 6.04
N LEU A 216 13.70 11.01 6.49
CA LEU A 216 12.43 10.71 5.84
C LEU A 216 11.48 11.92 5.85
N GLY A 217 11.47 12.69 6.94
CA GLY A 217 10.70 13.93 7.07
C GLY A 217 11.13 15.01 6.08
N ARG A 218 12.44 15.15 5.81
CA ARG A 218 12.94 16.05 4.75
C ARG A 218 12.46 15.61 3.36
N LEU A 219 12.49 14.30 3.07
CA LEU A 219 11.93 13.79 1.81
C LEU A 219 10.42 14.04 1.73
N ALA A 220 9.70 13.88 2.83
CA ALA A 220 8.26 14.11 2.91
C ALA A 220 7.85 15.58 2.66
N GLY A 221 8.77 16.53 2.85
CA GLY A 221 8.55 17.94 2.50
C GLY A 221 8.57 18.22 0.99
N VAL A 222 9.04 17.28 0.18
CA VAL A 222 9.25 17.46 -1.27
C VAL A 222 8.71 16.31 -2.13
N SER A 223 8.27 15.23 -1.49
CA SER A 223 7.68 14.03 -2.09
C SER A 223 6.57 13.54 -1.17
N ARG A 224 5.57 12.84 -1.71
CA ARG A 224 4.55 12.20 -0.88
C ARG A 224 5.13 10.91 -0.29
N VAL A 225 5.27 10.88 1.04
CA VAL A 225 5.84 9.73 1.76
C VAL A 225 4.75 9.06 2.60
N ILE A 226 4.56 7.76 2.38
CA ILE A 226 3.62 6.91 3.09
C ILE A 226 4.38 5.76 3.74
N TRP A 227 4.38 5.68 5.07
CA TRP A 227 4.88 4.55 5.83
C TRP A 227 3.74 3.56 6.09
N LEU A 228 3.83 2.35 5.56
CA LEU A 228 2.87 1.28 5.82
C LEU A 228 3.34 0.49 7.04
N ASN A 229 2.64 0.62 8.16
CA ASN A 229 2.89 -0.19 9.35
C ASN A 229 2.73 -1.68 9.05
N GLN A 230 3.38 -2.53 9.84
CA GLN A 230 3.22 -3.97 9.70
C GLN A 230 1.77 -4.37 9.99
N TYR A 231 1.19 -5.19 9.10
CA TYR A 231 -0.19 -5.64 9.26
C TYR A 231 -0.36 -6.48 10.52
N PRO A 232 -1.56 -6.45 11.14
CA PRO A 232 -1.94 -7.44 12.12
C PRO A 232 -1.71 -8.84 11.55
N SER A 233 -1.05 -9.67 12.34
CA SER A 233 -0.86 -11.10 12.07
C SER A 233 -1.24 -11.87 13.32
N VAL A 234 -1.49 -13.16 13.16
CA VAL A 234 -1.71 -14.10 14.26
C VAL A 234 -0.41 -14.74 14.67
N GLU A 235 -0.32 -15.09 15.95
CA GLU A 235 0.85 -15.77 16.48
C GLU A 235 0.88 -17.21 15.97
N LEU A 236 1.96 -17.58 15.27
CA LEU A 236 2.20 -18.95 14.88
C LEU A 236 2.97 -19.66 15.99
N TYR A 237 2.25 -20.31 16.91
CA TYR A 237 2.86 -21.30 17.80
C TYR A 237 3.04 -22.63 17.06
N GLY A 238 3.92 -22.68 16.06
CA GLY A 238 4.05 -23.90 15.29
C GLY A 238 5.02 -23.82 14.14
N ASP A 239 5.48 -25.01 13.79
CA ASP A 239 6.39 -25.32 12.72
C ASP A 239 5.85 -24.85 11.35
N THR A 240 6.55 -23.99 10.57
CA THR A 240 6.35 -24.09 9.10
C THR A 240 6.94 -25.41 8.62
N ASP A 241 8.11 -25.74 9.20
CA ASP A 241 8.51 -27.01 9.84
C ASP A 241 9.41 -26.70 11.10
N ALA A 242 9.30 -25.48 11.70
CA ALA A 242 9.84 -25.00 13.02
C ALA A 242 9.12 -23.71 13.55
N LYS A 243 8.82 -23.58 14.86
CA LYS A 243 8.02 -22.47 15.46
C LYS A 243 8.53 -21.07 15.09
N ASN A 244 7.77 -20.31 14.28
CA ASN A 244 7.97 -18.86 14.14
C ASN A 244 7.58 -18.15 15.45
N THR A 245 8.54 -18.06 16.36
CA THR A 245 8.40 -17.28 17.62
C THR A 245 8.87 -15.83 17.47
N ASP A 246 9.47 -15.50 16.32
CA ASP A 246 10.14 -14.21 16.12
C ASP A 246 9.17 -13.09 15.76
N ILE A 247 8.10 -13.40 15.02
CA ILE A 247 7.12 -12.42 14.56
C ILE A 247 5.75 -12.82 15.10
N HIS A 248 5.30 -12.07 16.11
CA HIS A 248 4.04 -12.32 16.78
C HIS A 248 3.34 -10.98 17.04
N THR A 249 2.02 -11.03 17.31
CA THR A 249 1.14 -9.86 17.32
C THR A 249 1.62 -8.78 18.29
N GLN A 250 2.07 -9.16 19.48
CA GLN A 250 2.57 -8.19 20.47
C GLN A 250 3.85 -7.48 20.01
N LYS A 251 4.77 -8.19 19.33
CA LYS A 251 5.98 -7.58 18.78
C LYS A 251 5.66 -6.65 17.61
N ILE A 252 4.75 -7.06 16.73
CA ILE A 252 4.25 -6.20 15.65
C ILE A 252 3.67 -4.90 16.23
N PHE A 253 2.82 -5.00 17.25
CA PHE A 253 2.25 -3.83 17.93
C PHE A 253 3.35 -2.91 18.49
N GLN A 254 4.34 -3.47 19.20
CA GLN A 254 5.45 -2.69 19.75
C GLN A 254 6.27 -1.95 18.69
N TYR A 255 6.55 -2.60 17.55
CA TYR A 255 7.30 -2.00 16.46
C TYR A 255 6.50 -0.91 15.74
N ASN A 256 5.21 -1.15 15.47
CA ASN A 256 4.32 -0.13 14.89
C ASN A 256 4.18 1.09 15.81
N GLU A 257 4.06 0.88 17.13
CA GLU A 257 4.02 1.98 18.10
C GLU A 257 5.33 2.76 18.14
N ALA A 258 6.48 2.10 17.95
CA ALA A 258 7.76 2.79 17.82
C ALA A 258 7.79 3.69 16.59
N VAL A 259 7.31 3.23 15.43
CA VAL A 259 7.17 4.06 14.22
C VAL A 259 6.33 5.29 14.53
N ARG A 260 5.12 5.12 15.08
CA ARG A 260 4.23 6.23 15.40
C ARG A 260 4.88 7.26 16.31
N ARG A 261 5.59 6.80 17.35
CA ARG A 261 6.24 7.67 18.32
C ARG A 261 7.38 8.46 17.70
N GLU A 262 8.29 7.79 16.99
CA GLU A 262 9.48 8.45 16.42
C GLU A 262 9.10 9.33 15.21
N PHE A 263 8.00 9.02 14.49
CA PHE A 263 7.54 9.81 13.34
C PHE A 263 6.52 10.91 13.72
N LYS A 264 6.04 10.94 14.97
CA LYS A 264 4.96 11.84 15.45
C LYS A 264 5.16 13.32 15.09
N ASN A 265 6.40 13.79 15.10
CA ASN A 265 6.73 15.21 14.87
C ASN A 265 6.91 15.56 13.38
N PHE A 266 6.75 14.59 12.48
CA PHE A 266 6.92 14.75 11.04
C PHE A 266 5.58 14.60 10.33
N ASN A 267 4.71 15.60 10.45
CA ASN A 267 3.33 15.56 9.93
C ASN A 267 3.23 15.26 8.42
N SER A 268 4.29 15.53 7.65
CA SER A 268 4.36 15.21 6.22
C SER A 268 4.54 13.72 5.93
N ILE A 269 5.04 12.93 6.89
CA ILE A 269 5.12 11.47 6.79
C ILE A 269 3.73 10.92 7.15
N ARG A 270 3.05 10.32 6.17
CA ARG A 270 1.75 9.69 6.41
C ARG A 270 1.95 8.26 6.85
N ILE A 271 1.45 7.89 8.03
CA ILE A 271 1.40 6.48 8.44
C ILE A 271 0.11 5.87 7.87
N TRP A 272 0.20 4.67 7.30
CA TRP A 272 -0.91 3.97 6.65
C TRP A 272 -1.28 2.70 7.41
N ASP A 273 -2.53 2.66 7.90
CA ASP A 273 -3.15 1.50 8.55
C ASP A 273 -4.53 1.14 7.99
N SER A 274 -5.06 1.85 6.99
CA SER A 274 -6.46 1.69 6.55
C SER A 274 -6.78 0.34 5.95
N SER A 275 -5.77 -0.39 5.49
CA SER A 275 -5.95 -1.76 5.05
C SER A 275 -5.97 -2.76 6.23
N ASN A 276 -5.58 -2.38 7.45
CA ASN A 276 -5.55 -3.28 8.62
C ASN A 276 -6.86 -4.05 8.83
N PRO A 277 -8.07 -3.43 8.79
CA PRO A 277 -9.32 -4.18 8.96
C PRO A 277 -9.52 -5.25 7.88
N LEU A 278 -9.16 -4.96 6.63
CA LEU A 278 -9.25 -5.91 5.52
C LEU A 278 -8.30 -7.10 5.72
N ILE A 279 -7.08 -6.82 6.21
CA ILE A 279 -6.10 -7.85 6.49
C ILE A 279 -6.47 -8.64 7.75
N GLU A 280 -7.05 -8.00 8.76
CA GLU A 280 -7.52 -8.68 9.97
C GLU A 280 -8.63 -9.67 9.64
N GLU A 281 -9.63 -9.29 8.84
CA GLU A 281 -10.67 -10.21 8.39
C GLU A 281 -10.10 -11.34 7.52
N TYR A 282 -9.11 -11.04 6.70
CA TYR A 282 -8.39 -12.05 5.93
C TYR A 282 -7.68 -13.06 6.83
N VAL A 283 -6.91 -12.58 7.81
CA VAL A 283 -6.19 -13.41 8.79
C VAL A 283 -7.18 -14.23 9.64
N ARG A 284 -8.30 -13.63 10.04
CA ARG A 284 -9.38 -14.33 10.76
C ARG A 284 -10.01 -15.42 9.91
N SER A 285 -10.32 -15.12 8.65
CA SER A 285 -10.82 -16.12 7.70
C SER A 285 -9.82 -17.26 7.50
N CYS A 286 -8.53 -16.96 7.51
CA CYS A 286 -7.47 -17.96 7.41
C CYS A 286 -7.45 -18.91 8.61
N GLN A 287 -7.61 -18.37 9.82
CA GLN A 287 -7.70 -19.17 11.05
C GLN A 287 -8.99 -20.01 11.11
N MET A 288 -10.12 -19.43 10.72
CA MET A 288 -11.43 -20.11 10.77
C MET A 288 -11.64 -21.15 9.67
N HIS A 289 -10.90 -21.03 8.57
CA HIS A 289 -11.04 -21.87 7.38
C HIS A 289 -9.71 -22.45 6.93
N SER A 290 -8.86 -22.87 7.86
CA SER A 290 -7.55 -23.47 7.55
C SER A 290 -7.70 -24.71 6.67
N GLU A 291 -8.83 -25.42 6.75
CA GLU A 291 -9.17 -26.56 5.88
C GLU A 291 -9.35 -26.20 4.41
N ARG A 292 -9.54 -24.92 4.09
CA ARG A 292 -9.67 -24.41 2.71
C ARG A 292 -8.33 -24.03 2.10
N GLU A 293 -7.25 -24.11 2.87
CA GLU A 293 -5.91 -24.01 2.30
C GLU A 293 -5.66 -25.20 1.40
N TYR A 294 -5.34 -24.93 0.14
CA TYR A 294 -4.82 -25.96 -0.74
C TYR A 294 -3.38 -26.27 -0.31
N PRO A 295 -3.07 -27.49 0.19
CA PRO A 295 -1.74 -27.83 0.72
C PRO A 295 -0.64 -27.85 -0.36
N ASN A 296 -1.02 -27.82 -1.63
CA ASN A 296 -0.10 -27.73 -2.76
C ASN A 296 -0.42 -26.48 -3.60
N PRO A 297 0.27 -25.35 -3.40
CA PRO A 297 0.26 -24.28 -4.39
C PRO A 297 0.75 -24.86 -5.72
N PHE A 298 -0.08 -24.84 -6.76
CA PHE A 298 0.29 -25.25 -8.11
C PHE A 298 1.40 -24.30 -8.64
N PHE A 299 2.66 -24.62 -8.36
CA PHE A 299 3.78 -24.06 -9.10
C PHE A 299 3.83 -24.78 -10.45
N ILE A 300 3.22 -24.21 -11.49
CA ILE A 300 3.42 -24.73 -12.85
C ILE A 300 4.91 -24.58 -13.19
N LYS A 301 5.62 -25.70 -13.20
CA LYS A 301 7.06 -25.84 -13.47
C LYS A 301 7.48 -25.51 -14.91
N ASN A 302 6.57 -25.04 -15.76
CA ASN A 302 6.86 -24.81 -17.18
C ASN A 302 7.07 -23.32 -17.42
N GLY A 303 8.34 -22.92 -17.39
CA GLY A 303 8.83 -21.55 -17.48
C GLY A 303 8.58 -20.84 -18.81
N LYS A 304 7.31 -20.58 -19.13
CA LYS A 304 6.93 -19.70 -20.25
C LYS A 304 6.14 -18.46 -19.84
N ASP A 305 5.85 -18.31 -18.54
CA ASP A 305 5.28 -17.07 -18.02
C ASP A 305 5.90 -16.78 -16.64
N PRO A 306 6.68 -15.70 -16.46
CA PRO A 306 7.28 -15.34 -15.18
C PRO A 306 6.25 -14.75 -14.20
N PHE A 307 4.98 -14.67 -14.58
CA PHE A 307 3.92 -14.17 -13.72
C PHE A 307 3.39 -15.27 -12.81
N ILE A 308 3.57 -15.04 -11.50
CA ILE A 308 2.99 -15.75 -10.36
C ILE A 308 1.62 -16.32 -10.74
N ASN A 309 1.59 -17.59 -11.10
CA ASN A 309 0.33 -18.29 -11.30
C ASN A 309 -0.34 -18.34 -9.93
N CYS A 310 -1.48 -17.68 -9.87
CA CYS A 310 -2.28 -17.32 -8.71
C CYS A 310 -2.04 -18.20 -7.48
N LYS A 311 -1.42 -17.62 -6.44
CA LYS A 311 -1.72 -18.03 -5.07
C LYS A 311 -3.25 -17.94 -4.90
N PRO A 312 -3.88 -18.89 -4.19
CA PRO A 312 -5.33 -18.99 -4.12
C PRO A 312 -6.00 -17.69 -3.64
N TYR A 313 -7.31 -17.60 -3.86
CA TYR A 313 -8.21 -16.54 -3.37
C TYR A 313 -7.90 -16.11 -1.92
N VAL A 314 -7.36 -17.06 -1.15
CA VAL A 314 -6.81 -16.95 0.20
C VAL A 314 -5.44 -17.69 0.24
N ASN A 315 -4.41 -17.14 0.89
CA ASN A 315 -3.06 -17.74 1.06
C ASN A 315 -2.58 -17.62 2.52
N CYS A 316 -2.99 -18.53 3.40
CA CYS A 316 -2.72 -18.44 4.84
C CYS A 316 -1.36 -19.00 5.26
N LEU A 317 -0.54 -19.46 4.29
CA LEU A 317 0.76 -20.11 4.50
C LEU A 317 1.60 -19.58 5.68
N ASP A 318 1.75 -18.27 5.83
CA ASP A 318 2.60 -17.69 6.87
C ASP A 318 1.96 -16.55 7.66
N TYR A 319 0.68 -16.23 7.39
CA TYR A 319 -0.08 -15.12 7.99
C TYR A 319 0.54 -13.71 7.88
N ILE A 320 1.74 -13.60 7.31
CA ILE A 320 2.47 -12.36 7.03
C ILE A 320 2.12 -11.85 5.63
N HIS A 321 2.06 -12.76 4.65
CA HIS A 321 1.72 -12.44 3.27
C HIS A 321 0.20 -12.51 3.06
N THR A 322 -0.39 -11.35 2.84
CA THR A 322 -1.82 -11.22 2.56
C THR A 322 -2.18 -11.82 1.20
N GLY A 323 -3.37 -12.42 1.13
CA GLY A 323 -3.94 -13.00 -0.08
C GLY A 323 -4.53 -11.96 -1.04
N TYR A 324 -4.98 -12.45 -2.20
CA TYR A 324 -5.32 -11.57 -3.33
C TYR A 324 -6.44 -10.59 -3.06
N VAL A 325 -7.53 -11.04 -2.44
CA VAL A 325 -8.74 -10.22 -2.27
C VAL A 325 -8.46 -9.03 -1.35
N ALA A 326 -7.87 -9.27 -0.19
CA ALA A 326 -7.55 -8.22 0.78
C ALA A 326 -6.50 -7.24 0.22
N LEU A 327 -5.48 -7.72 -0.50
CA LEU A 327 -4.52 -6.84 -1.17
C LEU A 327 -5.16 -6.01 -2.29
N SER A 328 -6.05 -6.60 -3.10
CA SER A 328 -6.76 -5.87 -4.15
C SER A 328 -7.61 -4.73 -3.57
N GLN A 329 -8.32 -4.99 -2.46
CA GLN A 329 -9.08 -3.98 -1.74
C GLN A 329 -8.17 -2.93 -1.06
N ALA A 330 -7.03 -3.33 -0.50
CA ALA A 330 -6.04 -2.40 0.04
C ALA A 330 -5.50 -1.45 -1.04
N ILE A 331 -5.28 -1.92 -2.27
CA ILE A 331 -4.89 -1.07 -3.40
C ILE A 331 -6.02 -0.11 -3.81
N GLN A 332 -7.29 -0.51 -3.72
CA GLN A 332 -8.40 0.43 -3.91
C GLN A 332 -8.37 1.57 -2.89
N LEU A 333 -8.09 1.27 -1.61
CA LEU A 333 -7.90 2.30 -0.59
C LEU A 333 -6.72 3.21 -0.93
N LEU A 334 -5.58 2.64 -1.33
CA LEU A 334 -4.43 3.43 -1.77
C LEU A 334 -4.77 4.39 -2.92
N TYR A 335 -5.54 3.93 -3.91
CA TYR A 335 -6.01 4.80 -4.99
C TYR A 335 -6.87 5.94 -4.47
N ASN A 336 -7.85 5.65 -3.60
CA ASN A 336 -8.67 6.70 -2.98
C ASN A 336 -7.79 7.74 -2.30
N ASP A 337 -6.75 7.32 -1.58
CA ASP A 337 -5.83 8.24 -0.94
C ASP A 337 -5.00 9.07 -1.89
N ILE A 338 -4.42 8.45 -2.92
CA ILE A 338 -3.49 9.16 -3.80
C ILE A 338 -4.20 10.05 -4.83
N CYS A 339 -5.47 9.75 -5.11
CA CYS A 339 -6.20 10.36 -6.21
C CYS A 339 -7.34 11.29 -5.76
N ASN A 340 -8.09 10.95 -4.71
CA ASN A 340 -9.36 11.64 -4.46
C ASN A 340 -9.18 13.13 -4.17
N SER A 341 -8.16 13.52 -3.40
CA SER A 341 -7.92 14.94 -3.13
C SER A 341 -7.49 15.74 -4.36
N GLN A 342 -6.97 15.10 -5.39
CA GLN A 342 -6.66 15.79 -6.65
C GLN A 342 -7.85 15.83 -7.59
N MET A 343 -8.68 14.78 -7.58
CA MET A 343 -9.81 14.66 -8.49
C MET A 343 -11.09 15.35 -7.99
N TYR A 344 -11.25 15.50 -6.67
CA TYR A 344 -12.54 15.89 -6.07
C TYR A 344 -12.45 17.05 -5.06
N ALA A 345 -11.27 17.57 -4.71
CA ALA A 345 -11.15 18.69 -3.77
C ALA A 345 -11.83 19.99 -4.26
N GLY A 346 -12.04 20.14 -5.57
CA GLY A 346 -12.75 21.29 -6.17
C GLY A 346 -14.29 21.22 -6.12
N MET A 347 -14.89 20.16 -5.57
CA MET A 347 -16.35 20.02 -5.42
C MET A 347 -16.86 20.42 -4.02
N LEU A 348 -16.00 21.01 -3.18
CA LEU A 348 -16.31 21.43 -1.80
C LEU A 348 -16.45 22.96 -1.64
N THR A 349 -16.59 23.71 -2.74
CA THR A 349 -16.87 25.16 -2.72
C THR A 349 -18.29 25.46 -3.11
#